data_AF-A0A2M7BS80-F1
#
_entry.id   AF-A0A2M7BS80-F1
#
_cell.length_a   1.000
_cell.length_b   1.000
_cell.length_c   1.000
_cell.angle_alpha   90.00
_cell.angle_beta   90.00
_cell.angle_gamma   90.00
#
_symmetry.space_group_name_H-M   'P 1'
#
loop_
_entity.id
_entity.type
_entity.pdbx_description
1 polymer ?
#
loop_
_entity_poly.entity_id
_entity_poly.type
_entity_poly.pdbx_seq_one_letter_code
_entity_poly.pdbx_strand_id
1 'polypeptide(L)'
;ENYFLEPEKKDVGPAIVLVMGILRIKHPHEPVVILWSDHLVKEMSLFRKILAIAGEHVQKKPNSIVFIAHKPRFASSNLGYITIGKKSHEKELVSFYSFEGFKYRPDEKTAAEYFASGKYAWNLGYFVTTPSFIWRAYERFTPSLFDEVKKIVDTYETKEYPAALKKIYSTLEKINFDHAILEKLDKKTAAVIVEDIGWSDIGAWEAVKEAMEQYPYENIIRGRVHLEHVRDSLIYNYEDKKLIVGIDLDEHIIVNTKDVLLIAKKSSVG
;
A
#
# COMPACT_ATOMS: atom_id res chain seq x y z
N GLU A 1 13.22 -11.13 -19.17
CA GLU A 1 11.89 -11.68 -18.79
C GLU A 1 11.33 -10.75 -17.71
N ASN A 2 10.06 -10.34 -17.80
CA ASN A 2 9.51 -9.24 -17.00
C ASN A 2 8.52 -9.72 -15.92
N TYR A 3 8.49 -11.03 -15.66
CA TYR A 3 7.60 -11.65 -14.69
C TYR A 3 8.41 -12.52 -13.73
N PHE A 4 8.12 -12.41 -12.45
CA PHE A 4 8.66 -13.29 -11.41
C PHE A 4 7.48 -14.09 -10.84
N LEU A 5 7.51 -15.40 -11.04
CA LEU A 5 6.40 -16.27 -10.66
C LEU A 5 6.65 -16.88 -9.29
N GLU A 6 5.78 -16.57 -8.34
CA GLU A 6 5.79 -17.22 -7.02
C GLU A 6 5.12 -18.59 -7.12
N PRO A 7 5.75 -19.67 -6.61
CA PRO A 7 5.14 -21.00 -6.62
C PRO A 7 4.01 -21.15 -5.59
N GLU A 8 3.95 -20.28 -4.57
CA GLU A 8 2.96 -20.28 -3.50
C GLU A 8 2.84 -18.88 -2.90
N LYS A 9 1.67 -18.48 -2.41
CA LYS A 9 1.46 -17.19 -1.73
C LYS A 9 2.08 -17.21 -0.33
N LYS A 10 3.17 -16.46 -0.12
CA LYS A 10 3.86 -16.30 1.19
C LYS A 10 3.76 -14.89 1.78
N ASP A 11 2.69 -14.16 1.45
CA ASP A 11 2.57 -12.72 1.72
C ASP A 11 3.63 -11.91 0.95
N VAL A 12 3.72 -10.62 1.18
CA VAL A 12 4.49 -9.71 0.32
C VAL A 12 5.99 -9.67 0.63
N GLY A 13 6.38 -10.05 1.85
CA GLY A 13 7.77 -9.99 2.31
C GLY A 13 8.70 -10.88 1.46
N PRO A 14 8.44 -12.20 1.34
CA PRO A 14 9.24 -13.11 0.52
C PRO A 14 9.31 -12.72 -0.97
N ALA A 15 8.21 -12.23 -1.54
CA ALA A 15 8.17 -11.79 -2.93
C ALA A 15 9.12 -10.61 -3.18
N ILE A 16 9.09 -9.61 -2.30
CA ILE A 16 9.94 -8.41 -2.41
C ILE A 16 11.41 -8.79 -2.29
N VAL A 17 11.83 -9.59 -1.30
CA VAL A 17 13.25 -9.95 -1.15
C VAL A 17 13.77 -10.77 -2.33
N LEU A 18 12.96 -11.70 -2.87
CA LEU A 18 13.31 -12.48 -4.05
C LEU A 18 13.57 -11.57 -5.25
N VAL A 19 12.61 -10.69 -5.57
CA VAL A 19 12.73 -9.78 -6.71
C VAL A 19 13.88 -8.80 -6.53
N MET A 20 14.05 -8.22 -5.34
CA MET A 20 15.17 -7.30 -5.07
C MET A 20 16.52 -8.00 -5.14
N GLY A 21 16.60 -9.26 -4.71
CA GLY A 21 17.80 -10.08 -4.86
C GLY A 21 18.16 -10.32 -6.33
N ILE A 22 17.17 -10.64 -7.15
CA ILE A 22 17.35 -10.84 -8.59
C ILE A 22 17.74 -9.53 -9.29
N LEU A 23 16.99 -8.44 -9.07
CA LEU A 23 17.27 -7.13 -9.68
C LEU A 23 18.66 -6.62 -9.31
N ARG A 24 19.11 -6.89 -8.08
CA ARG A 24 20.45 -6.50 -7.59
C ARG A 24 21.59 -7.08 -8.43
N ILE A 25 21.43 -8.26 -9.05
CA ILE A 25 22.50 -8.91 -9.83
C ILE A 25 23.02 -7.99 -10.94
N LYS A 26 22.12 -7.28 -11.62
CA LYS A 26 22.46 -6.39 -12.76
C LYS A 26 22.28 -4.91 -12.46
N HIS A 27 21.32 -4.58 -11.60
CA HIS A 27 20.90 -3.20 -11.34
C HIS A 27 20.86 -2.90 -9.83
N PRO A 28 22.00 -3.06 -9.11
CA PRO A 28 22.06 -2.97 -7.65
C PRO A 28 21.59 -1.62 -7.09
N HIS A 29 21.76 -0.55 -7.86
CA HIS A 29 21.51 0.83 -7.43
C HIS A 29 20.54 1.59 -8.34
N GLU A 30 19.93 0.91 -9.31
CA GLU A 30 18.89 1.52 -10.13
C GLU A 30 17.65 1.74 -9.25
N PRO A 31 16.99 2.91 -9.31
CA PRO A 31 15.76 3.13 -8.58
C PRO A 31 14.68 2.13 -8.99
N VAL A 32 14.03 1.55 -8.00
CA VAL A 32 12.87 0.68 -8.17
C VAL A 32 11.70 1.28 -7.42
N VAL A 33 10.53 1.21 -8.05
CA VAL A 33 9.25 1.55 -7.43
C VAL A 33 8.54 0.25 -7.04
N ILE A 34 8.14 0.15 -5.77
CA ILE A 34 7.26 -0.90 -5.26
C ILE A 34 5.85 -0.32 -5.17
N LEU A 35 4.87 -0.97 -5.79
CA LEU A 35 3.49 -0.52 -5.86
C LEU A 35 2.50 -1.68 -5.92
N TRP A 36 1.29 -1.45 -5.41
CA TRP A 36 0.18 -2.41 -5.47
C TRP A 36 -0.64 -2.27 -6.74
N SER A 37 -1.05 -3.42 -7.31
CA SER A 37 -1.74 -3.51 -8.60
C SER A 37 -3.24 -3.22 -8.53
N ASP A 38 -3.82 -3.21 -7.34
CA ASP A 38 -5.25 -3.12 -7.05
C ASP A 38 -5.65 -1.77 -6.42
N HIS A 39 -4.75 -0.79 -6.41
CA HIS A 39 -5.03 0.56 -5.93
C HIS A 39 -5.53 1.50 -7.04
N LEU A 40 -6.36 2.47 -6.67
CA LEU A 40 -6.73 3.60 -7.53
C LEU A 40 -5.81 4.80 -7.26
N VAL A 41 -5.39 5.48 -8.33
CA VAL A 41 -4.72 6.79 -8.27
C VAL A 41 -5.39 7.70 -9.30
N LYS A 42 -6.01 8.79 -8.85
CA LYS A 42 -6.70 9.75 -9.75
C LYS A 42 -5.73 10.74 -10.39
N GLU A 43 -4.77 11.25 -9.62
CA GLU A 43 -3.85 12.31 -10.07
C GLU A 43 -2.58 11.74 -10.71
N MET A 44 -2.73 11.08 -11.85
CA MET A 44 -1.65 10.33 -12.52
C MET A 44 -0.44 11.20 -12.91
N SER A 45 -0.66 12.46 -13.31
CA SER A 45 0.42 13.37 -13.67
C SER A 45 1.28 13.73 -12.45
N LEU A 46 0.63 14.03 -11.32
CA LEU A 46 1.31 14.29 -10.06
C LEU A 46 2.05 13.04 -9.56
N PHE A 47 1.40 11.87 -9.61
CA PHE A 47 2.01 10.62 -9.17
C PHE A 47 3.29 10.29 -9.95
N ARG A 48 3.27 10.38 -11.29
CA ARG A 48 4.47 10.18 -12.12
C ARG A 48 5.60 11.17 -11.79
N LYS A 49 5.25 12.43 -11.53
CA LYS A 49 6.22 13.46 -11.12
C LYS A 49 6.85 13.12 -9.77
N ILE A 50 6.05 12.71 -8.79
CA ILE A 50 6.54 12.27 -7.48
C ILE A 50 7.49 11.08 -7.63
N LEU A 51 7.14 10.07 -8.43
CA LEU A 51 7.99 8.91 -8.68
C LEU A 51 9.33 9.29 -9.30
N ALA A 52 9.34 10.20 -10.29
CA ALA A 52 10.58 10.69 -10.90
C ALA A 52 11.47 11.42 -9.89
N ILE A 53 10.90 12.33 -9.11
CA ILE A 53 11.62 13.10 -8.07
C ILE A 53 12.15 12.18 -6.96
N ALA A 54 11.36 11.20 -6.52
CA ALA A 54 11.78 10.20 -5.56
C ALA A 54 12.89 9.29 -6.13
N GLY A 55 12.82 8.94 -7.41
CA GLY A 55 13.85 8.21 -8.13
C GLY A 55 15.19 8.94 -8.11
N GLU A 56 15.20 10.23 -8.46
CA GLU A 56 16.41 11.06 -8.37
C GLU A 56 16.95 11.17 -6.94
N HIS A 57 16.07 11.22 -5.94
CA HIS A 57 16.47 11.26 -4.53
C HIS A 57 17.26 10.00 -4.17
N VAL A 58 16.74 8.82 -4.51
CA VAL A 58 17.42 7.55 -4.19
C VAL A 58 18.64 7.30 -5.07
N GLN A 59 18.73 7.84 -6.28
CA GLN A 59 19.99 7.80 -7.06
C GLN A 59 21.12 8.55 -6.34
N LYS A 60 20.82 9.71 -5.74
CA LYS A 60 21.80 10.48 -4.95
C LYS A 60 22.09 9.85 -3.58
N LYS A 61 21.16 9.04 -3.07
CA LYS A 61 21.25 8.34 -1.78
C LYS A 61 20.83 6.87 -1.93
N PRO A 62 21.66 6.02 -2.57
CA PRO A 62 21.27 4.66 -2.95
C PRO A 62 20.97 3.73 -1.76
N ASN A 63 21.37 4.14 -0.55
CA ASN A 63 21.10 3.43 0.69
C ASN A 63 19.90 4.02 1.45
N SER A 64 18.83 4.37 0.73
CA SER A 64 17.63 4.94 1.30
C SER A 64 16.35 4.50 0.59
N ILE A 65 15.21 4.74 1.24
CA ILE A 65 13.86 4.53 0.72
C ILE A 65 13.05 5.82 0.86
N VAL A 66 12.23 6.12 -0.13
CA VAL A 66 11.25 7.21 -0.10
C VAL A 66 9.86 6.61 -0.03
N PHE A 67 9.11 7.00 1.00
CA PHE A 67 7.70 6.66 1.16
C PHE A 67 6.85 7.68 0.41
N ILE A 68 5.88 7.22 -0.38
CA ILE A 68 4.80 8.07 -0.87
C ILE A 68 3.59 7.86 0.04
N ALA A 69 3.17 8.94 0.67
CA ALA A 69 2.22 8.93 1.76
C ALA A 69 1.10 9.95 1.51
N HIS A 70 -0.01 9.77 2.21
CA HIS A 70 -1.16 10.66 2.15
C HIS A 70 -1.50 11.16 3.55
N LYS A 71 -2.05 12.38 3.67
CA LYS A 71 -2.60 12.82 4.96
C LYS A 71 -3.85 11.99 5.30
N PRO A 72 -3.97 11.41 6.50
CA PRO A 72 -5.15 10.66 6.87
C PRO A 72 -6.41 11.49 6.70
N ARG A 73 -7.43 10.93 6.02
CA ARG A 73 -8.75 11.56 5.86
C ARG A 73 -9.72 11.14 6.96
N PHE A 74 -9.47 9.96 7.53
CA PHE A 74 -10.18 9.41 8.68
C PHE A 74 -9.22 8.53 9.51
N ALA A 75 -9.71 8.00 10.63
CA ALA A 75 -8.97 7.01 11.40
C ALA A 75 -9.22 5.61 10.83
N SER A 76 -8.18 4.99 10.26
CA SER A 76 -8.22 3.61 9.75
C SER A 76 -7.25 2.73 10.52
N SER A 77 -7.70 1.59 11.07
CA SER A 77 -6.84 0.56 11.66
C SER A 77 -6.27 -0.42 10.61
N ASN A 78 -6.76 -0.35 9.37
CA ASN A 78 -6.33 -1.23 8.27
C ASN A 78 -5.10 -0.74 7.51
N LEU A 79 -4.70 0.52 7.74
CA LEU A 79 -3.55 1.16 7.11
C LEU A 79 -2.36 1.30 8.06
N GLY A 80 -1.15 1.37 7.49
CA GLY A 80 0.04 1.76 8.23
C GLY A 80 0.10 3.29 8.42
N TYR A 81 0.68 3.74 9.53
CA TYR A 81 0.93 5.16 9.80
C TYR A 81 2.42 5.44 9.87
N ILE A 82 2.83 6.49 9.16
CA ILE A 82 4.18 7.02 9.13
C ILE A 82 4.20 8.26 10.02
N THR A 83 5.07 8.29 11.02
CA THR A 83 5.33 9.51 11.79
C THR A 83 6.22 10.41 10.97
N ILE A 84 5.73 11.60 10.61
CA ILE A 84 6.48 12.57 9.81
C ILE A 84 7.10 13.65 10.71
N GLY A 85 8.35 13.99 10.46
CA GLY A 85 9.04 15.06 11.14
C GLY A 85 9.03 16.35 10.34
N LYS A 86 10.14 17.08 10.39
CA LYS A 86 10.25 18.39 9.74
C LYS A 86 10.38 18.24 8.22
N LYS A 87 9.88 19.23 7.48
CA LYS A 87 10.20 19.39 6.07
C LYS A 87 11.71 19.52 5.92
N SER A 88 12.30 18.64 5.12
CA SER A 88 13.74 18.55 4.87
C SER A 88 14.16 19.39 3.68
N HIS A 89 13.46 19.26 2.55
CA HIS A 89 13.67 20.02 1.33
C HIS A 89 12.42 19.94 0.44
N GLU A 90 12.41 20.72 -0.64
CA GLU A 90 11.38 20.71 -1.66
C GLU A 90 12.04 20.66 -3.04
N LYS A 91 11.44 19.94 -3.97
CA LYS A 91 11.82 19.98 -5.39
C LYS A 91 10.55 20.05 -6.23
N GLU A 92 10.48 21.04 -7.11
CA GLU A 92 9.34 21.22 -8.03
C GLU A 92 7.97 21.15 -7.33
N LEU A 93 7.82 21.83 -6.19
CA LEU A 93 6.62 21.81 -5.33
C LEU A 93 6.32 20.48 -4.62
N VAL A 94 7.16 19.46 -4.75
CA VAL A 94 7.05 18.21 -3.98
C VAL A 94 7.92 18.31 -2.73
N SER A 95 7.27 18.24 -1.56
CA SER A 95 7.93 18.38 -0.27
C SER A 95 8.37 17.04 0.31
N PHE A 96 9.63 16.97 0.77
CA PHE A 96 10.15 15.83 1.52
C PHE A 96 10.17 16.13 3.01
N TYR A 97 9.72 15.18 3.82
CA TYR A 97 9.72 15.22 5.28
C TYR A 97 10.67 14.17 5.86
N SER A 98 11.22 14.41 7.05
CA SER A 98 11.98 13.38 7.76
C SER A 98 11.06 12.25 8.21
N PHE A 99 11.55 11.01 8.10
CA PHE A 99 10.89 9.84 8.64
C PHE A 99 11.23 9.68 10.12
N GLU A 100 10.22 9.65 10.99
CA GLU A 100 10.42 9.52 12.44
C GLU A 100 9.99 8.17 13.01
N GLY A 101 9.29 7.35 12.22
CA GLY A 101 8.85 6.02 12.60
C GLY A 101 7.69 5.54 11.76
N PHE A 102 7.36 4.27 11.91
CA PHE A 102 6.26 3.63 11.21
C PHE A 102 5.58 2.62 12.11
N LYS A 103 4.26 2.52 11.99
CA LYS A 103 3.45 1.52 12.67
C LYS A 103 2.47 0.91 11.69
N TYR A 104 2.57 -0.40 11.46
CA TYR A 104 1.63 -1.12 10.61
C TYR A 104 0.37 -1.49 11.39
N ARG A 105 -0.80 -1.18 10.81
CA ARG A 105 -2.14 -1.54 11.32
C ARG A 105 -2.30 -1.39 12.84
N PRO A 106 -2.23 -0.15 13.36
CA PRO A 106 -2.48 0.09 14.77
C PRO A 106 -3.92 -0.28 15.15
N ASP A 107 -4.18 -0.53 16.44
CA ASP A 107 -5.55 -0.68 16.93
C ASP A 107 -6.38 0.60 16.71
N GLU A 108 -7.71 0.47 16.73
CA GLU A 108 -8.65 1.56 16.43
C GLU A 108 -8.42 2.80 17.30
N LYS A 109 -8.13 2.60 18.59
CA LYS A 109 -7.86 3.70 19.52
C LYS A 109 -6.61 4.46 19.09
N THR A 110 -5.54 3.74 18.81
CA THR A 110 -4.27 4.31 18.35
C THR A 110 -4.43 5.00 16.99
N ALA A 111 -5.20 4.42 16.06
CA ALA A 111 -5.52 5.05 14.77
C ALA A 111 -6.27 6.37 14.95
N ALA A 112 -7.24 6.43 15.87
CA ALA A 112 -7.96 7.65 16.20
C ALA A 112 -7.06 8.74 16.79
N GLU A 113 -6.14 8.35 17.69
CA GLU A 113 -5.13 9.26 18.25
C GLU A 113 -4.17 9.80 17.16
N TYR A 114 -3.72 8.94 16.25
CA TYR A 114 -2.85 9.33 15.14
C TYR A 114 -3.54 10.31 14.20
N PHE A 115 -4.78 10.03 13.81
CA PHE A 115 -5.61 10.92 12.99
C PHE A 115 -5.78 12.29 13.66
N ALA A 116 -6.21 12.31 14.94
CA ALA A 116 -6.46 13.55 15.68
C ALA A 116 -5.20 14.40 15.88
N SER A 117 -4.02 13.79 15.97
CA SER A 117 -2.77 14.52 16.19
C SER A 117 -2.29 15.34 14.99
N GLY A 118 -2.68 14.97 13.76
CA GLY A 118 -2.19 15.56 12.51
C GLY A 118 -0.69 15.35 12.23
N LYS A 119 0.01 14.53 13.02
CA LYS A 119 1.47 14.28 12.91
C LYS A 119 1.82 13.04 12.09
N TYR A 120 0.82 12.33 11.59
CA TYR A 120 1.02 11.07 10.87
C TYR A 120 0.51 11.16 9.44
N ALA A 121 1.12 10.38 8.57
CA ALA A 121 0.69 10.14 7.21
C ALA A 121 0.30 8.67 7.05
N TRP A 122 -0.68 8.34 6.21
CA TRP A 122 -0.94 6.96 5.81
C TRP A 122 0.17 6.44 4.91
N ASN A 123 0.58 5.19 5.15
CA ASN A 123 1.38 4.41 4.21
C ASN A 123 0.47 3.87 3.12
N LEU A 124 0.70 4.32 1.88
CA LEU A 124 -0.06 3.88 0.71
C LEU A 124 0.46 2.55 0.12
N GLY A 125 1.54 1.99 0.68
CA GLY A 125 2.24 0.83 0.12
C GLY A 125 3.13 1.17 -1.08
N TYR A 126 3.45 2.46 -1.28
CA TYR A 126 4.24 2.95 -2.40
C TYR A 126 5.61 3.42 -1.93
N PHE A 127 6.65 2.80 -2.50
CA PHE A 127 8.03 3.04 -2.09
C PHE A 127 8.94 3.20 -3.30
N VAL A 128 9.88 4.14 -3.23
CA VAL A 128 10.98 4.26 -4.19
C VAL A 128 12.28 3.99 -3.47
N THR A 129 13.08 3.05 -3.96
CA THR A 129 14.25 2.52 -3.26
C THR A 129 15.26 1.93 -4.24
N THR A 130 16.30 1.24 -3.76
CA THR A 130 17.20 0.45 -4.60
C THR A 130 17.18 -1.03 -4.21
N PRO A 131 17.43 -1.96 -5.15
CA PRO A 131 17.51 -3.39 -4.86
C PRO A 131 18.51 -3.73 -3.76
N SER A 132 19.71 -3.12 -3.79
CA SER A 132 20.73 -3.38 -2.76
C SER A 132 20.33 -2.90 -1.37
N PHE A 133 19.60 -1.78 -1.28
CA PHE A 133 19.16 -1.28 0.02
C PHE A 133 18.18 -2.24 0.68
N ILE A 134 17.14 -2.66 -0.06
CA ILE A 134 16.15 -3.62 0.45
C ILE A 134 16.83 -4.95 0.75
N TRP A 135 17.65 -5.47 -0.16
CA TRP A 135 18.37 -6.74 0.05
C TRP A 135 19.15 -6.77 1.38
N ARG A 136 19.94 -5.73 1.67
CA ARG A 136 20.67 -5.61 2.96
C ARG A 136 19.76 -5.37 4.16
N ALA A 137 18.60 -4.74 3.96
CA ALA A 137 17.62 -4.60 5.03
C ALA A 137 17.08 -5.98 5.46
N TYR A 138 16.81 -6.88 4.51
CA TYR A 138 16.44 -8.27 4.82
C TYR A 138 17.57 -9.04 5.51
N GLU A 139 18.82 -8.87 5.06
CA GLU A 139 20.01 -9.45 5.71
C GLU A 139 20.08 -9.04 7.19
N ARG A 140 19.84 -7.76 7.49
CA ARG A 140 19.90 -7.23 8.85
C ARG A 140 18.69 -7.61 9.71
N PHE A 141 17.48 -7.52 9.16
CA PHE A 141 16.25 -7.54 9.96
C PHE A 141 15.51 -8.87 9.97
N THR A 142 15.79 -9.74 9.01
CA THR A 142 15.18 -11.06 8.83
C THR A 142 16.22 -12.06 8.28
N PRO A 143 17.36 -12.29 8.96
CA PRO A 143 18.47 -13.08 8.43
C PRO A 143 18.07 -14.50 8.03
N SER A 144 17.17 -15.15 8.78
CA SER A 144 16.70 -16.51 8.45
C SER A 144 15.93 -16.57 7.12
N LEU A 145 15.04 -15.61 6.85
CA LEU A 145 14.35 -15.51 5.57
C LEU A 145 15.33 -15.16 4.44
N PHE A 146 16.25 -14.24 4.73
CA PHE A 146 17.27 -13.80 3.79
C PHE A 146 18.16 -14.95 3.32
N ASP A 147 18.67 -15.78 4.24
CA ASP A 147 19.58 -16.87 3.92
C ASP A 147 18.94 -17.90 2.99
N GLU A 148 17.66 -18.23 3.20
CA GLU A 148 16.93 -19.14 2.32
C GLU A 148 16.68 -18.52 0.95
N VAL A 149 16.25 -17.26 0.89
CA VAL A 149 16.02 -16.56 -0.39
C VAL A 149 17.34 -16.36 -1.14
N LYS A 150 18.45 -16.11 -0.45
CA LYS A 150 19.77 -16.02 -1.06
C LYS A 150 20.14 -17.29 -1.82
N LYS A 151 19.85 -18.48 -1.27
CA LYS A 151 20.09 -19.76 -1.97
C LYS A 151 19.31 -19.84 -3.29
N ILE A 152 18.09 -19.30 -3.33
CA ILE A 152 17.29 -19.21 -4.57
C ILE A 152 17.97 -18.23 -5.54
N VAL A 153 18.29 -17.02 -5.09
CA VAL A 153 18.86 -15.94 -5.91
C VAL A 153 20.22 -16.33 -6.50
N ASP A 154 21.07 -17.03 -5.73
CA ASP A 154 22.38 -17.52 -6.18
C ASP A 154 22.28 -18.49 -7.38
N THR A 155 21.11 -19.12 -7.60
CA THR A 155 20.84 -20.01 -8.74
C THR A 155 20.15 -19.32 -9.93
N TYR A 156 19.79 -18.03 -9.83
CA TYR A 156 18.88 -17.36 -10.78
C TYR A 156 19.32 -17.45 -12.26
N GLU A 157 20.61 -17.32 -12.54
CA GLU A 157 21.14 -17.38 -13.91
C GLU A 157 21.56 -18.81 -14.34
N THR A 158 21.06 -19.83 -13.66
CA THR A 158 21.39 -21.24 -13.90
C THR A 158 20.13 -22.07 -14.19
N LYS A 159 20.33 -23.31 -14.67
CA LYS A 159 19.21 -24.22 -15.00
C LYS A 159 18.49 -24.74 -13.74
N GLU A 160 19.12 -24.60 -12.58
CA GLU A 160 18.63 -25.05 -11.29
C GLU A 160 17.59 -24.09 -10.68
N TYR A 161 17.51 -22.84 -11.14
CA TYR A 161 16.63 -21.81 -10.56
C TYR A 161 15.17 -22.27 -10.38
N PRO A 162 14.48 -22.84 -11.39
CA PRO A 162 13.08 -23.22 -11.21
C PRO A 162 12.89 -24.30 -10.12
N ALA A 163 13.84 -25.23 -10.01
CA ALA A 163 13.80 -26.29 -9.00
C ALA A 163 14.11 -25.73 -7.60
N ALA A 164 15.13 -24.86 -7.49
CA ALA A 164 15.49 -24.19 -6.24
C ALA A 164 14.36 -23.30 -5.74
N LEU A 165 13.78 -22.46 -6.61
CA LEU A 165 12.62 -21.62 -6.31
C LEU A 165 11.46 -22.45 -5.77
N LYS A 166 11.02 -23.48 -6.50
CA LYS A 166 9.89 -24.31 -6.06
C LYS A 166 10.14 -24.99 -4.71
N LYS A 167 11.34 -25.54 -4.52
CA LYS A 167 11.70 -26.30 -3.31
C LYS A 167 11.84 -25.41 -2.08
N ILE A 168 12.52 -24.27 -2.20
CA ILE A 168 12.89 -23.42 -1.07
C ILE A 168 11.78 -22.41 -0.78
N TYR A 169 11.13 -21.85 -1.80
CA TYR A 169 10.11 -20.80 -1.60
C TYR A 169 8.90 -21.30 -0.79
N SER A 170 8.52 -22.57 -0.99
CA SER A 170 7.42 -23.21 -0.23
C SER A 170 7.73 -23.38 1.26
N THR A 171 9.00 -23.35 1.67
CA THR A 171 9.42 -23.45 3.07
C THR A 171 9.62 -22.09 3.75
N LEU A 172 9.50 -20.98 3.01
CA LEU A 172 9.70 -19.65 3.57
C LEU A 172 8.58 -19.29 4.54
N GLU A 173 8.95 -18.54 5.58
CA GLU A 173 8.01 -17.92 6.52
C GLU A 173 7.08 -16.96 5.78
N LYS A 174 5.79 -17.01 6.11
CA LYS A 174 4.81 -16.04 5.65
C LYS A 174 4.94 -14.77 6.49
N ILE A 175 5.45 -13.68 5.92
CA ILE A 175 5.65 -12.42 6.62
C ILE A 175 5.37 -11.21 5.73
N ASN A 176 4.73 -10.19 6.29
CA ASN A 176 4.46 -8.95 5.59
C ASN A 176 5.70 -8.02 5.58
N PHE A 177 5.92 -7.32 4.47
CA PHE A 177 7.07 -6.43 4.26
C PHE A 177 7.11 -5.25 5.26
N ASP A 178 5.96 -4.71 5.62
CA ASP A 178 5.83 -3.59 6.55
C ASP A 178 6.44 -3.96 7.92
N HIS A 179 6.09 -5.13 8.46
CA HIS A 179 6.66 -5.67 9.71
C HIS A 179 8.10 -6.17 9.56
N ALA A 180 8.40 -6.83 8.43
CA ALA A 180 9.72 -7.41 8.20
C ALA A 180 10.80 -6.32 8.15
N ILE A 181 10.50 -5.21 7.48
CA ILE A 181 11.47 -4.18 7.07
C ILE A 181 11.06 -2.79 7.56
N LEU A 182 9.88 -2.29 7.18
CA LEU A 182 9.58 -0.85 7.31
C LEU A 182 9.49 -0.37 8.76
N GLU A 183 8.93 -1.16 9.68
CA GLU A 183 8.87 -0.85 11.13
C GLU A 183 10.26 -0.78 11.78
N LYS A 184 11.28 -1.38 11.16
CA LYS A 184 12.64 -1.50 11.70
C LYS A 184 13.64 -0.53 11.06
N LEU A 185 13.21 0.28 10.09
CA LEU A 185 14.10 1.20 9.38
C LEU A 185 14.67 2.28 10.30
N ASP A 186 15.97 2.56 10.12
CA ASP A 186 16.59 3.69 10.80
C ASP A 186 16.04 5.01 10.24
N LYS A 187 15.80 6.00 11.11
CA LYS A 187 15.26 7.32 10.73
C LYS A 187 16.00 8.02 9.59
N LYS A 188 17.31 7.79 9.49
CA LYS A 188 18.20 8.43 8.51
C LYS A 188 18.16 7.77 7.13
N THR A 189 17.61 6.57 7.00
CA THR A 189 17.56 5.82 5.74
C THR A 189 16.21 5.97 5.03
N ALA A 190 15.29 6.76 5.59
CA ALA A 190 13.97 6.98 5.01
C ALA A 190 13.63 8.48 4.89
N ALA A 191 12.90 8.81 3.83
CA ALA A 191 12.26 10.11 3.65
C ALA A 191 10.80 9.90 3.24
N VAL A 192 9.95 10.90 3.45
CA VAL A 192 8.52 10.80 3.20
C VAL A 192 8.08 11.95 2.30
N ILE A 193 7.37 11.63 1.22
CA ILE A 193 6.62 12.60 0.41
C ILE A 193 5.16 12.46 0.81
N VAL A 194 4.51 13.57 1.19
CA VAL A 194 3.10 13.58 1.60
C VAL A 194 2.32 14.45 0.63
N GLU A 195 1.57 13.81 -0.27
CA GLU A 195 0.81 14.49 -1.32
C GLU A 195 -0.54 13.82 -1.53
N ASP A 196 -1.54 14.59 -1.96
CA ASP A 196 -2.83 14.06 -2.38
C ASP A 196 -2.77 13.65 -3.85
N ILE A 197 -2.62 12.34 -4.09
CA ILE A 197 -2.63 11.76 -5.44
C ILE A 197 -4.01 11.19 -5.82
N GLY A 198 -5.06 11.49 -5.05
CA GLY A 198 -6.38 10.88 -5.16
C GLY A 198 -6.32 9.37 -5.00
N TRP A 199 -5.55 8.90 -4.02
CA TRP A 199 -5.33 7.48 -3.76
C TRP A 199 -6.54 6.83 -3.07
N SER A 200 -6.79 5.56 -3.39
CA SER A 200 -7.69 4.69 -2.65
C SER A 200 -7.26 3.22 -2.73
N ASP A 201 -7.32 2.53 -1.60
CA ASP A 201 -7.16 1.08 -1.48
C ASP A 201 -8.51 0.40 -1.74
N ILE A 202 -8.70 -0.12 -2.95
CA ILE A 202 -9.97 -0.72 -3.40
C ILE A 202 -10.33 -1.99 -2.58
N GLY A 203 -9.45 -2.45 -1.68
CA GLY A 203 -9.69 -3.58 -0.78
C GLY A 203 -10.83 -3.38 0.25
N ALA A 204 -11.21 -2.14 0.57
CA ALA A 204 -12.30 -1.85 1.51
C ALA A 204 -13.47 -1.08 0.84
N TRP A 205 -14.72 -1.42 1.18
CA TRP A 205 -15.89 -0.76 0.59
C TRP A 205 -16.00 0.73 0.92
N GLU A 206 -15.54 1.12 2.10
CA GLU A 206 -15.40 2.54 2.47
C GLU A 206 -14.48 3.27 1.49
N ALA A 207 -13.35 2.66 1.12
CA ALA A 207 -12.39 3.24 0.21
C ALA A 207 -12.90 3.28 -1.24
N VAL A 208 -13.75 2.32 -1.65
CA VAL A 208 -14.47 2.38 -2.93
C VAL A 208 -15.44 3.57 -2.95
N LYS A 209 -16.17 3.82 -1.87
CA LYS A 209 -17.05 4.98 -1.77
C LYS A 209 -16.25 6.28 -1.87
N GLU A 210 -15.20 6.40 -1.09
CA GLU A 210 -14.30 7.57 -1.09
C GLU A 210 -13.62 7.79 -2.45
N ALA A 211 -13.29 6.71 -3.16
CA ALA A 211 -12.77 6.77 -4.52
C ALA A 211 -13.79 7.34 -5.52
N MET A 212 -15.08 7.22 -5.24
CA MET A 212 -16.12 7.62 -6.18
C MET A 212 -16.79 8.93 -5.81
N GLU A 213 -16.63 9.39 -4.57
CA GLU A 213 -17.25 10.62 -4.15
C GLU A 213 -16.65 11.87 -4.78
N GLN A 214 -17.54 12.81 -5.13
CA GLN A 214 -17.19 14.16 -5.58
C GLN A 214 -17.30 15.17 -4.44
N TYR A 215 -18.21 14.95 -3.49
CA TYR A 215 -18.41 15.77 -2.31
C TYR A 215 -18.44 14.93 -1.02
N PRO A 216 -17.95 15.48 0.11
CA PRO A 216 -18.00 14.78 1.40
C PRO A 216 -19.43 14.35 1.77
N TYR A 217 -19.55 13.13 2.28
CA TYR A 217 -20.81 12.53 2.78
C TYR A 217 -21.89 12.28 1.71
N GLU A 218 -21.54 12.34 0.42
CA GLU A 218 -22.51 12.04 -0.63
C GLU A 218 -22.86 10.54 -0.68
N ASN A 219 -24.06 10.24 -1.21
CA ASN A 219 -24.43 8.87 -1.52
C ASN A 219 -23.89 8.48 -2.88
N ILE A 220 -23.25 7.31 -2.96
CA ILE A 220 -22.80 6.71 -4.21
C ILE A 220 -23.85 5.69 -4.65
N ILE A 221 -24.58 6.00 -5.72
CA ILE A 221 -25.74 5.22 -6.16
C ILE A 221 -25.48 4.64 -7.55
N ARG A 222 -25.73 3.34 -7.71
CA ARG A 222 -25.72 2.66 -9.01
C ARG A 222 -26.90 1.73 -9.15
N GLY A 223 -27.56 1.78 -10.30
CA GLY A 223 -28.70 0.93 -10.62
C GLY A 223 -30.03 1.48 -10.10
N ARG A 224 -31.04 0.62 -10.03
CA ARG A 224 -32.42 1.01 -9.68
C ARG A 224 -32.58 1.14 -8.15
N VAL A 225 -32.51 2.38 -7.66
CA VAL A 225 -32.51 2.72 -6.22
C VAL A 225 -33.41 3.94 -5.95
N HIS A 226 -34.15 3.91 -4.84
CA HIS A 226 -34.91 5.05 -4.30
C HIS A 226 -34.49 5.30 -2.84
N LEU A 227 -34.16 6.54 -2.50
CA LEU A 227 -33.66 6.89 -1.16
C LEU A 227 -34.44 8.07 -0.58
N GLU A 228 -34.76 7.99 0.70
CA GLU A 228 -35.37 9.06 1.49
C GLU A 228 -34.58 9.22 2.80
N HIS A 229 -34.07 10.42 3.09
CA HIS A 229 -33.22 10.68 4.27
C HIS A 229 -32.04 9.71 4.45
N VAL A 230 -31.32 9.43 3.37
CA VAL A 230 -30.10 8.61 3.40
C VAL A 230 -28.88 9.48 3.20
N ARG A 231 -27.80 9.26 3.97
CA ARG A 231 -26.54 10.00 3.82
C ARG A 231 -25.32 9.08 3.89
N ASP A 232 -24.22 9.56 3.31
CA ASP A 232 -22.90 8.94 3.36
C ASP A 232 -22.88 7.42 3.07
N SER A 233 -23.71 6.97 2.13
CA SER A 233 -23.91 5.53 1.85
C SER A 233 -23.47 5.15 0.43
N LEU A 234 -23.05 3.90 0.23
CA LEU A 234 -22.82 3.30 -1.09
C LEU A 234 -23.91 2.27 -1.36
N ILE A 235 -24.70 2.47 -2.42
CA ILE A 235 -25.81 1.60 -2.79
C ILE A 235 -25.68 1.17 -4.24
N TYR A 236 -25.24 -0.07 -4.45
CA TYR A 236 -25.13 -0.71 -5.75
C TYR A 236 -26.18 -1.78 -5.94
N ASN A 237 -27.06 -1.55 -6.89
CA ASN A 237 -28.00 -2.54 -7.38
C ASN A 237 -27.58 -3.02 -8.77
N TYR A 238 -26.99 -4.21 -8.83
CA TYR A 238 -26.65 -4.86 -10.10
C TYR A 238 -27.81 -5.69 -10.69
N GLU A 239 -28.96 -5.75 -10.00
CA GLU A 239 -30.15 -6.47 -10.44
C GLU A 239 -31.27 -5.51 -10.84
N ASP A 240 -31.34 -5.17 -12.13
CA ASP A 240 -32.27 -4.16 -12.68
C ASP A 240 -33.77 -4.47 -12.46
N LYS A 241 -34.09 -5.74 -12.22
CA LYS A 241 -35.47 -6.21 -11.94
C LYS A 241 -35.91 -5.92 -10.50
N LYS A 242 -34.99 -5.63 -9.59
CA LYS A 242 -35.28 -5.28 -8.20
C LYS A 242 -35.11 -3.78 -8.01
N LEU A 243 -35.88 -3.20 -7.11
CA LEU A 243 -35.68 -1.83 -6.62
C LEU A 243 -35.13 -1.93 -5.21
N ILE A 244 -34.03 -1.22 -4.93
CA ILE A 244 -33.60 -0.99 -3.55
C ILE A 244 -34.29 0.29 -3.06
N VAL A 245 -34.95 0.21 -1.91
CA VAL A 245 -35.53 1.37 -1.22
C VAL A 245 -34.83 1.51 0.13
N GLY A 246 -34.22 2.67 0.38
CA GLY A 246 -33.58 3.02 1.64
C GLY A 246 -34.25 4.24 2.26
N ILE A 247 -34.65 4.13 3.53
CA ILE A 247 -35.28 5.23 4.28
C ILE A 247 -34.57 5.33 5.63
N ASP A 248 -34.16 6.55 6.01
CA ASP A 248 -33.49 6.84 7.29
C ASP A 248 -32.24 5.97 7.54
N LEU A 249 -31.36 5.85 6.53
CA LEU A 249 -30.12 5.09 6.58
C LEU A 249 -28.91 6.02 6.46
N ASP A 250 -27.97 5.93 7.39
CA ASP A 250 -26.71 6.68 7.32
C ASP A 250 -25.51 5.73 7.35
N GLU A 251 -24.49 6.00 6.53
CA GLU A 251 -23.21 5.28 6.53
C GLU A 251 -23.32 3.77 6.23
N HIS A 252 -24.16 3.39 5.25
CA HIS A 252 -24.36 1.99 4.86
C HIS A 252 -23.69 1.65 3.52
N ILE A 253 -23.20 0.41 3.43
CA ILE A 253 -22.81 -0.27 2.20
C ILE A 253 -23.91 -1.28 1.87
N ILE A 254 -24.58 -1.07 0.75
CA ILE A 254 -25.63 -1.95 0.21
C ILE A 254 -25.20 -2.38 -1.18
N VAL A 255 -24.92 -3.67 -1.36
CA VAL A 255 -24.53 -4.24 -2.66
C VAL A 255 -25.41 -5.44 -2.96
N ASN A 256 -26.28 -5.30 -3.95
CA ASN A 256 -27.16 -6.34 -4.43
C ASN A 256 -26.64 -6.90 -5.76
N THR A 257 -26.17 -8.15 -5.76
CA THR A 257 -25.79 -8.91 -6.94
C THR A 257 -26.82 -10.01 -7.22
N LYS A 258 -26.56 -10.82 -8.25
CA LYS A 258 -27.42 -11.95 -8.63
C LYS A 258 -27.55 -13.00 -7.53
N ASP A 259 -26.47 -13.26 -6.82
CA ASP A 259 -26.29 -14.37 -5.89
C ASP A 259 -26.25 -13.94 -4.42
N VAL A 260 -25.91 -12.68 -4.12
CA VAL A 260 -25.77 -12.18 -2.75
C VAL A 260 -26.26 -10.75 -2.59
N LEU A 261 -26.78 -10.45 -1.39
CA LEU A 261 -27.08 -9.10 -0.91
C LEU A 261 -26.21 -8.82 0.31
N LEU A 262 -25.33 -7.83 0.20
CA LEU A 262 -24.57 -7.27 1.31
C LEU A 262 -25.29 -6.03 1.84
N ILE A 263 -25.52 -5.99 3.16
CA ILE A 263 -25.94 -4.81 3.89
C ILE A 263 -25.07 -4.73 5.14
N ALA A 264 -24.30 -3.66 5.26
CA ALA A 264 -23.45 -3.43 6.42
C ALA A 264 -23.23 -1.94 6.66
N LYS A 265 -22.82 -1.57 7.87
CA LYS A 265 -22.26 -0.24 8.08
C LYS A 265 -20.92 -0.14 7.37
N LYS A 266 -20.59 1.05 6.86
CA LYS A 266 -19.30 1.41 6.27
C LYS A 266 -18.14 0.99 7.18
N SER A 267 -18.26 1.25 8.48
CA SER A 267 -17.27 0.89 9.50
C SER A 267 -17.15 -0.62 9.78
N SER A 268 -18.04 -1.46 9.26
CA SER A 268 -18.07 -2.90 9.53
C SER A 268 -17.44 -3.73 8.42
N VAL A 269 -17.05 -3.11 7.30
CA VAL A 269 -16.51 -3.83 6.14
C VAL A 269 -15.13 -3.28 5.78
N GLY A 270 -14.10 -3.95 6.28
CA GLY A 270 -12.69 -3.64 6.03
C GLY A 270 -11.84 -4.90 5.96
#